data_AF-A0A965LYF2-F1
#
_entry.id   AF-A0A965LYF2-F1
#
_cell.length_a   1.000
_cell.length_b   1.000
_cell.length_c   1.000
_cell.angle_alpha   90.00
_cell.angle_beta   90.00
_cell.angle_gamma   90.00
#
_symmetry.space_group_name_H-M   'P 1'
#
loop_
_entity.id
_entity.type
_entity.pdbx_description
1 polymer ?
#
loop_
_entity_poly.entity_id
_entity_poly.type
_entity_poly.pdbx_seq_one_letter_code
_entity_poly.pdbx_strand_id
1 'polypeptide(L)' 'ALKLSPDSVRSLALQGGPMSGAEVIVFEATDYWRDAVRLRRYDEKAKVPGLDVPQFASYAMRVAGAQRART' A
#
# COMPACT_ATOMS: atom_id res chain seq x y z
N ALA A 1 -11.57 12.14 1.77
CA ALA A 1 -10.90 11.09 0.96
C ALA A 1 -9.52 11.60 0.55
N LEU A 2 -8.48 10.77 0.60
CA LEU A 2 -7.20 11.13 -0.04
C LEU A 2 -7.42 11.12 -1.55
N LYS A 3 -7.15 12.24 -2.22
CA LYS A 3 -7.17 12.34 -3.67
C LYS A 3 -5.90 11.66 -4.20
N LEU A 4 -6.05 10.76 -5.18
CA LEU A 4 -4.91 10.09 -5.82
C LEU A 4 -4.01 11.12 -6.51
N SER A 5 -2.70 10.89 -6.50
CA SER A 5 -1.76 11.67 -7.32
C SER A 5 -2.03 11.44 -8.81
N PRO A 6 -1.60 12.36 -9.69
CA PRO A 6 -1.78 12.20 -11.15
C PRO A 6 -1.23 10.87 -11.69
N ASP A 7 -0.09 10.43 -11.16
CA ASP A 7 0.57 9.18 -11.57
C ASP A 7 -0.26 7.96 -11.17
N SER A 8 -0.85 7.99 -9.97
CA SER A 8 -1.75 6.94 -9.50
C SER A 8 -3.06 6.90 -10.27
N VAL A 9 -3.57 8.05 -10.75
CA VAL A 9 -4.73 8.08 -11.66
C VAL A 9 -4.40 7.43 -12.99
N ARG A 10 -3.23 7.74 -13.57
CA ARG A 10 -2.81 7.13 -14.84
C ARG A 10 -2.62 5.62 -14.72
N SER A 11 -1.94 5.16 -13.66
CA SER A 11 -1.75 3.73 -13.45
C SER A 11 -3.05 3.00 -13.16
N LEU A 12 -4.00 3.61 -12.45
CA LEU A 12 -5.31 3.01 -12.17
C LEU A 12 -6.06 2.66 -13.46
N ALA A 13 -6.02 3.52 -14.46
CA ALA A 13 -6.64 3.24 -15.76
C ALA A 13 -6.02 2.02 -16.45
N LEU A 14 -4.71 1.83 -16.32
CA LEU A 14 -3.99 0.67 -16.88
C LEU A 14 -4.20 -0.62 -16.06
N GLN A 15 -4.58 -0.49 -14.78
CA GLN A 15 -4.80 -1.60 -13.85
C GLN A 15 -6.23 -2.17 -13.91
N GLY A 16 -7.08 -1.67 -14.81
CA GLY A 16 -8.48 -2.11 -14.94
C GLY A 16 -9.51 -1.18 -14.29
N GLY A 17 -9.06 -0.06 -13.71
CA GLY A 17 -9.97 0.92 -13.09
C GLY A 17 -10.42 0.53 -11.68
N PRO A 18 -11.44 1.22 -11.13
CA PRO A 18 -12.02 0.88 -9.84
C PRO A 18 -12.60 -0.53 -9.83
N MET A 19 -12.37 -1.28 -8.74
CA MET A 19 -13.02 -2.56 -8.51
C MET A 19 -14.55 -2.41 -8.55
N SER A 20 -15.21 -3.38 -9.19
CA SER A 20 -16.65 -3.60 -9.08
C SER A 20 -17.05 -4.05 -7.67
N GLY A 21 -18.34 -4.00 -7.35
CA GLY A 21 -18.84 -4.47 -6.05
C GLY A 21 -18.51 -5.94 -5.77
N ALA A 22 -18.53 -6.79 -6.81
CA ALA A 22 -18.14 -8.19 -6.68
C ALA A 22 -16.65 -8.36 -6.37
N GLU A 23 -15.78 -7.59 -7.02
CA GLU A 23 -14.34 -7.60 -6.75
C GLU A 23 -14.01 -7.06 -5.36
N VAL A 24 -14.76 -6.07 -4.86
CA VAL A 24 -14.64 -5.60 -3.47
C VAL A 24 -14.96 -6.72 -2.49
N ILE A 25 -16.05 -7.46 -2.69
CA ILE A 25 -16.42 -8.59 -1.83
C ILE A 25 -15.30 -9.65 -1.81
N VAL A 26 -14.75 -9.99 -2.97
CA VAL A 26 -13.64 -10.95 -3.08
C VAL A 26 -12.38 -10.42 -2.38
N PHE A 27 -12.06 -9.14 -2.52
CA PHE A 27 -10.91 -8.52 -1.87
C PHE A 27 -11.05 -8.48 -0.35
N GLU A 28 -12.23 -8.09 0.15
CA GLU A 28 -12.54 -8.02 1.59
C GLU A 28 -12.65 -9.40 2.26
N ALA A 29 -12.74 -10.47 1.47
CA ALA A 29 -12.64 -11.85 1.96
C ALA A 29 -11.19 -12.30 2.24
N THR A 30 -10.18 -11.53 1.86
CA THR A 30 -8.77 -11.86 2.15
C THR A 30 -8.38 -11.52 3.60
N ASP A 31 -7.54 -12.33 4.23
CA ASP A 31 -7.19 -12.22 5.66
C ASP A 31 -6.66 -10.83 6.07
N TYR A 32 -5.99 -10.12 5.16
CA TYR A 32 -5.28 -8.87 5.44
C TYR A 32 -5.83 -7.67 4.67
N TRP A 33 -7.06 -7.72 4.17
CA TRP A 33 -7.62 -6.63 3.33
C TRP A 33 -7.55 -5.26 4.01
N ARG A 34 -7.80 -5.20 5.34
CA ARG A 34 -7.75 -3.94 6.11
C ARG A 34 -6.34 -3.37 6.15
N ASP A 35 -5.34 -4.23 6.35
CA ASP A 35 -3.93 -3.83 6.36
C ASP A 35 -3.46 -3.43 4.97
N ALA A 36 -3.92 -4.10 3.91
CA ALA A 36 -3.66 -3.71 2.54
C ALA A 36 -4.21 -2.31 2.23
N VAL A 37 -5.46 -2.00 2.63
CA VAL A 37 -6.03 -0.65 2.50
C VAL A 37 -5.25 0.38 3.32
N ARG A 38 -4.81 0.02 4.53
CA ARG A 38 -3.99 0.90 5.37
C ARG A 38 -2.64 1.20 4.71
N LEU A 39 -1.98 0.18 4.16
CA LEU A 39 -0.71 0.32 3.44
C LEU A 39 -0.87 1.19 2.19
N ARG A 40 -1.95 1.03 1.42
CA ARG A 40 -2.24 1.88 0.25
C ARG A 40 -2.38 3.36 0.62
N ARG A 41 -2.95 3.67 1.79
CA ARG A 41 -3.03 5.05 2.30
C ARG A 41 -1.66 5.62 2.67
N TYR A 42 -0.73 4.79 3.12
CA TYR A 42 0.66 5.22 3.35
C TYR A 42 1.37 5.49 2.03
N ASP A 43 1.24 4.60 1.05
CA ASP A 43 1.82 4.79 -0.29
C ASP A 43 1.37 6.11 -0.93
N GLU A 44 0.08 6.43 -0.85
CA GLU A 44 -0.43 7.68 -1.42
C GLU A 44 0.15 8.93 -0.74
N LYS A 45 0.46 8.85 0.57
CA LYS A 45 1.06 9.94 1.34
C LYS A 45 2.57 10.04 1.15
N ALA A 46 3.24 8.96 0.79
CA ALA A 46 4.71 8.85 0.73
C ALA A 46 5.30 9.47 -0.55
N LYS A 47 4.78 10.64 -0.97
CA LYS A 47 5.16 11.35 -2.22
C LYS A 47 5.70 12.76 -1.93
N VAL A 48 6.33 12.96 -0.76
CA VAL A 48 6.90 14.24 -0.34
C VAL A 48 8.42 14.21 -0.59
N PRO A 49 8.93 14.90 -1.63
CA PRO A 49 10.36 14.94 -1.90
C PRO A 49 11.12 15.60 -0.74
N GLY A 50 12.27 15.03 -0.37
CA GLY A 50 13.14 15.60 0.67
C GLY A 50 12.61 15.49 2.10
N LEU A 51 11.54 14.73 2.35
CA LEU A 51 11.08 14.47 3.71
C LEU A 51 12.17 13.72 4.50
N ASP A 52 12.59 14.29 5.62
CA ASP A 52 13.53 13.62 6.52
C ASP A 52 12.88 12.39 7.15
N VAL A 53 13.46 11.22 6.89
CA VAL A 53 12.97 9.93 7.38
C VAL A 53 14.15 9.09 7.84
N PRO A 54 13.95 8.18 8.81
CA PRO A 54 15.01 7.27 9.23
C PRO A 54 15.57 6.49 8.04
N GLN A 55 16.89 6.27 8.05
CA GLN A 55 17.58 5.47 7.04
C GLN A 55 17.08 4.02 7.06
N PHE A 56 17.21 3.31 5.94
CA PHE A 56 16.77 1.92 5.83
C PHE A 56 17.31 1.01 6.95
N ALA A 57 18.56 1.23 7.38
CA ALA A 57 19.19 0.50 8.48
C ALA A 57 18.37 0.54 9.80
N SER A 58 17.64 1.63 10.06
CA SER A 58 16.75 1.76 11.24
C SER A 58 15.57 0.77 11.23
N TYR A 59 15.29 0.13 10.10
CA TYR A 59 14.22 -0.85 9.93
C TYR A 59 14.73 -2.29 9.78
N ALA A 60 16.04 -2.52 9.66
CA ALA A 60 16.62 -3.83 9.31
C ALA A 60 16.15 -4.97 10.22
N MET A 61 16.10 -4.74 11.54
CA MET A 61 15.62 -5.74 12.51
C MET A 61 14.15 -6.11 12.32
N ARG A 62 13.30 -5.14 11.96
CA ARG A 62 11.87 -5.37 11.70
C ARG A 62 11.68 -6.17 10.42
N VAL A 63 12.42 -5.82 9.37
CA VAL A 63 12.40 -6.55 8.09
C VAL A 63 12.86 -8.00 8.28
N ALA A 64 13.99 -8.20 8.96
CA ALA A 64 14.51 -9.54 9.25
C ALA A 64 13.54 -10.36 10.12
N GLY A 65 12.85 -9.73 11.07
CA GLY A 65 11.81 -10.38 11.88
C GLY A 65 10.61 -10.82 11.04
N ALA A 66 10.13 -9.98 10.13
CA ALA A 66 9.01 -10.29 9.24
C ALA A 66 9.32 -11.44 8.25
N GLN A 67 10.58 -11.57 7.80
CA GLN A 67 11.00 -12.69 6.95
C GLN A 67 10.91 -14.04 7.65
N ARG A 68 11.28 -14.10 8.94
CA ARG A 68 11.30 -15.35 9.73
C ARG A 68 9.90 -15.85 10.10
N ALA A 69 8.90 -14.96 10.17
CA ALA A 69 7.53 -15.33 10.49
C ALA A 69 6.75 -15.94 9.31
N ARG A 70 7.37 -16.05 8.13
CA ARG A 70 6.79 -16.64 6.91
C ARG A 70 7.21 -18.09 6.65
N THR A 71 8.11 -18.63 7.47
CA THR A 71 8.47 -20.06 7.55
C THR A 71 7.81 -20.67 8.77
#